data_AF-A0A087TGI8-F1
#
_entry.id   AF-A0A087TGI8-F1
#
_cell.length_a   1.000
_cell.length_b   1.000
_cell.length_c   1.000
_cell.angle_alpha   90.00
_cell.angle_beta   90.00
_cell.angle_gamma   90.00
#
_symmetry.space_group_name_H-M   'P 1'
#
loop_
_entity.id
_entity.type
_entity.pdbx_description
1 polymer ?
#
loop_
_entity_poly.entity_id
_entity_poly.type
_entity_poly.pdbx_seq_one_letter_code
_entity_poly.pdbx_strand_id
1 'polypeptide(L)'
;MRWRVAVFCLLVWLQFAKCHPLMNPTIVKHLRNSQDQSEIVYPRLHVTQHKRKRSLSSNSQSMLVLRTSTQTFYIQLEANNHLLQSNETVPSGHDSTDTCHYHGRLLSHIEGTAAVSICGPKNKMSGIIIVGDDAYILRPLDHLKDEENSRNHSVEPHVLFKMEEPLSDYCGVDHKKFRQSAEENETETRRYRRSDTSGRKVIETAVYVDYPLYKKLALQKKQPLKELQDTVLAIVNEVQLIYNYQSLKTKFKIVVVKLEILSEGKEAPDAAEGDIDQYLDNFCSWQSLKNPPASSELHWDHAIMLTGFDLHKVSLKNEKNAKVLGLAWVNGMCRPKHSCTLNEGSSFEAAFVIAHEMGHSLGMLHDGHGNDCDPSAYLMSEKTGPGRITWSTCSNDYLEKFFRKGLGACLEDD
;
A
#
# COMPACT_ATOMS: atom_id res chain seq x y z
N MET A 1 47.52 53.77 -2.16
CA MET A 1 46.32 53.43 -2.96
C MET A 1 45.60 52.24 -2.33
N ARG A 2 44.73 52.47 -1.35
CA ARG A 2 43.92 51.41 -0.70
C ARG A 2 42.68 52.02 -0.05
N TRP A 3 41.85 52.73 -0.83
CA TRP A 3 40.57 53.29 -0.35
C TRP A 3 39.55 53.43 -1.50
N ARG A 4 39.35 52.39 -2.33
CA ARG A 4 38.28 52.37 -3.34
C ARG A 4 37.56 51.03 -3.60
N VAL A 5 37.78 49.99 -2.79
CA VAL A 5 37.08 48.69 -2.99
C VAL A 5 35.94 48.46 -1.99
N ALA A 6 35.87 49.21 -0.88
CA ALA A 6 34.87 48.97 0.16
C ALA A 6 33.48 49.57 -0.11
N VAL A 7 33.31 50.43 -1.12
CA VAL A 7 32.04 51.16 -1.33
C VAL A 7 31.12 50.51 -2.38
N PHE A 8 31.63 49.57 -3.19
CA PHE A 8 30.79 48.89 -4.19
C PHE A 8 30.04 47.64 -3.66
N CYS A 9 30.48 47.04 -2.54
CA CYS A 9 29.78 45.89 -1.95
C CYS A 9 28.58 46.26 -1.07
N LEU A 10 28.43 47.52 -0.64
CA LEU A 10 27.33 47.95 0.23
C LEU A 10 26.08 48.41 -0.53
N LEU A 11 26.18 48.69 -1.83
CA LEU A 11 25.04 49.15 -2.64
C LEU A 11 24.31 48.03 -3.39
N VAL A 12 24.87 46.82 -3.50
CA VAL A 12 24.17 45.66 -4.08
C VAL A 12 23.32 44.93 -3.03
N TRP A 13 23.64 45.07 -1.74
CA TRP A 13 22.88 44.44 -0.65
C TRP A 13 21.58 45.17 -0.27
N LEU A 14 21.44 46.44 -0.67
CA LEU A 14 20.24 47.25 -0.36
C LEU A 14 19.16 47.22 -1.45
N GLN A 15 19.37 46.52 -2.56
CA GLN A 15 18.34 46.30 -3.59
C GLN A 15 17.67 44.91 -3.55
N PHE A 16 18.19 43.94 -2.79
CA PHE A 16 17.52 42.64 -2.58
C PHE A 16 16.60 42.61 -1.35
N ALA A 17 16.60 43.65 -0.51
CA ALA A 17 15.83 43.69 0.74
C ALA A 17 14.38 44.21 0.59
N LYS A 18 13.85 44.34 -0.63
CA LYS A 18 12.48 44.83 -0.87
C LYS A 18 11.76 44.04 -1.98
N CYS A 19 11.54 42.75 -1.75
CA CYS A 19 10.42 42.00 -2.32
C CYS A 19 10.08 40.82 -1.40
N HIS A 20 9.43 41.13 -0.29
CA HIS A 20 8.57 40.18 0.40
C HIS A 20 7.42 40.99 0.99
N PRO A 21 6.19 40.67 0.61
CA PRO A 21 5.15 40.59 1.61
C PRO A 21 4.36 39.28 1.50
N LEU A 22 4.23 38.63 2.66
CA LEU A 22 3.07 37.82 3.07
C LEU A 22 2.94 36.41 2.46
N MET A 23 3.90 35.53 2.80
CA MET A 23 3.52 34.14 3.11
C MET A 23 3.09 34.07 4.59
N ASN A 24 1.94 33.45 4.82
CA ASN A 24 1.31 33.33 6.14
C ASN A 24 2.17 32.44 7.07
N PRO A 25 2.73 32.96 8.18
CA PRO A 25 3.72 32.25 8.99
C PRO A 25 3.18 31.02 9.75
N THR A 26 1.89 30.72 9.64
CA THR A 26 1.24 29.56 10.25
C THR A 26 1.44 28.27 9.46
N ILE A 27 1.54 28.33 8.12
CA ILE A 27 1.70 27.14 7.27
C ILE A 27 3.13 26.60 7.33
N VAL A 28 4.12 27.49 7.41
CA VAL A 28 5.54 27.11 7.54
C VAL A 28 5.88 26.64 8.96
N LYS A 29 5.13 27.06 9.98
CA LYS A 29 5.36 26.63 11.37
C LYS A 29 4.86 25.22 11.65
N HIS A 30 3.85 24.71 10.94
CA HIS A 30 3.37 23.34 11.14
C HIS A 30 4.26 22.27 10.47
N LEU A 31 5.16 22.64 9.57
CA LEU A 31 6.18 21.74 9.01
C LEU A 31 7.53 21.82 9.74
N ARG A 32 7.63 22.63 10.80
CA ARG A 32 8.91 22.90 11.51
C ARG A 32 8.98 22.31 12.91
N ASN A 33 7.97 21.54 13.32
CA ASN A 33 7.84 21.01 14.67
C ASN A 33 7.58 19.50 14.68
N SER A 34 8.44 18.78 13.95
CA SER A 34 8.77 17.37 14.09
C SER A 34 10.02 17.14 13.25
N GLN A 35 10.84 16.16 13.59
CA GLN A 35 11.98 15.69 12.79
C GLN A 35 11.51 14.98 11.49
N ASP A 36 10.54 15.55 10.76
CA ASP A 36 10.04 14.95 9.53
C ASP A 36 10.99 15.24 8.37
N GLN A 37 11.75 14.22 7.94
CA GLN A 37 12.48 14.20 6.66
C GLN A 37 11.51 14.07 5.48
N SER A 38 10.55 14.99 5.40
CA SER A 38 9.67 15.14 4.25
C SER A 38 10.27 16.15 3.28
N GLU A 39 10.29 15.82 1.98
CA GLU A 39 10.82 16.70 0.95
C GLU A 39 9.78 16.96 -0.14
N ILE A 40 9.67 18.21 -0.58
CA ILE A 40 8.86 18.56 -1.75
C ILE A 40 9.64 18.19 -3.01
N VAL A 41 9.05 17.34 -3.84
CA VAL A 41 9.64 16.84 -5.08
C VAL A 41 8.72 17.13 -6.28
N TYR A 42 9.31 17.13 -7.48
CA TYR A 42 8.60 17.35 -8.75
C TYR A 42 8.84 16.16 -9.69
N PRO A 43 8.00 15.11 -9.64
CA PRO A 43 8.19 13.87 -10.39
C PRO A 43 8.13 14.06 -11.90
N ARG A 44 9.19 13.68 -12.64
CA ARG A 44 9.21 13.82 -14.11
C ARG A 44 9.12 12.47 -14.81
N LEU A 45 7.97 12.23 -15.44
CA LEU A 45 7.76 11.06 -16.29
C LEU A 45 8.25 11.33 -17.72
N HIS A 46 9.13 10.47 -18.21
CA HIS A 46 9.65 10.48 -19.58
C HIS A 46 9.15 9.24 -20.29
N VAL A 47 8.36 9.41 -21.34
CA VAL A 47 7.88 8.30 -22.17
C VAL A 47 8.67 8.29 -23.47
N THR A 48 9.43 7.23 -23.70
CA THR A 48 10.18 7.07 -24.96
C THR A 48 9.30 6.36 -25.98
N GLN A 49 8.79 7.10 -26.96
CA GLN A 49 8.15 6.52 -28.14
C GLN A 49 9.23 6.21 -29.18
N HIS A 50 9.57 4.92 -29.35
CA HIS A 50 10.34 4.51 -30.51
C HIS A 50 9.47 4.64 -31.77
N LYS A 51 9.61 5.76 -32.50
CA LYS A 51 9.11 5.85 -33.88
C LYS A 51 9.86 4.82 -34.73
N ARG A 52 9.27 3.66 -35.04
CA ARG A 52 9.70 2.90 -36.23
C ARG A 52 8.60 2.12 -36.93
N LYS A 53 8.73 2.16 -38.26
CA LYS A 53 7.96 1.50 -39.32
C LYS A 53 7.58 0.05 -38.97
N ARG A 54 6.29 -0.24 -39.18
CA ARG A 54 5.66 -1.55 -39.47
C ARG A 54 6.27 -2.79 -38.78
N SER A 55 5.48 -3.31 -37.84
CA SER A 55 5.44 -4.66 -37.26
C SER A 55 6.33 -4.95 -36.04
N LEU A 56 5.69 -5.63 -35.09
CA LEU A 56 6.12 -6.19 -33.79
C LEU A 56 6.13 -5.20 -32.62
N SER A 57 5.46 -5.62 -31.54
CA SER A 57 4.94 -4.87 -30.38
C SER A 57 5.76 -3.67 -29.91
N SER A 58 5.10 -2.52 -29.83
CA SER A 58 5.60 -1.29 -29.23
C SER A 58 5.69 -1.41 -27.70
N ASN A 59 6.83 -1.82 -27.14
CA ASN A 59 7.13 -1.59 -25.73
C ASN A 59 7.58 -0.14 -25.55
N SER A 60 6.66 0.75 -25.18
CA SER A 60 6.99 2.09 -24.69
C SER A 60 7.67 1.96 -23.32
N GLN A 61 8.96 2.29 -23.24
CA GLN A 61 9.64 2.37 -21.95
C GLN A 61 9.37 3.73 -21.30
N SER A 62 8.78 3.70 -20.11
CA SER A 62 8.51 4.85 -19.27
C SER A 62 9.57 4.96 -18.17
N MET A 63 10.12 6.15 -17.97
CA MET A 63 11.12 6.42 -16.94
C MET A 63 10.66 7.56 -16.05
N LEU A 64 10.55 7.31 -14.75
CA LEU A 64 10.25 8.31 -13.75
C LEU A 64 11.55 8.80 -13.11
N VAL A 65 11.73 10.11 -13.08
CA VAL A 65 12.86 10.77 -12.43
C VAL A 65 12.35 11.58 -11.24
N LEU A 66 12.80 11.22 -10.05
CA LEU A 66 12.51 11.91 -8.79
C LEU A 66 13.83 12.45 -8.21
N ARG A 67 13.94 13.77 -8.12
CA ARG A 67 15.11 14.43 -7.54
C ARG A 67 14.78 14.86 -6.11
N THR A 68 15.65 14.49 -5.18
CA THR A 68 15.66 14.97 -3.80
C THR A 68 16.91 15.83 -3.57
N SER A 69 17.02 16.38 -2.36
CA SER A 69 18.14 17.20 -1.90
C SER A 69 19.43 16.40 -1.77
N THR A 70 19.32 15.10 -1.52
CA THR A 70 20.44 14.19 -1.25
C THR A 70 20.70 13.22 -2.40
N GLN A 71 19.69 12.84 -3.18
CA GLN A 71 19.81 11.80 -4.21
C GLN A 71 18.82 11.97 -5.36
N THR A 72 18.94 11.11 -6.37
CA THR A 72 18.00 11.05 -7.49
C THR A 72 17.59 9.62 -7.75
N PHE A 73 16.29 9.36 -7.78
CA PHE A 73 15.73 8.09 -8.16
C PHE A 73 15.43 8.09 -9.67
N TYR A 74 16.09 7.18 -10.37
CA TYR A 74 15.81 6.88 -11.77
C TYR A 74 15.06 5.55 -11.80
N ILE A 75 13.76 5.59 -12.09
CA ILE A 75 12.88 4.43 -11.97
C ILE A 75 12.41 4.05 -13.38
N GLN A 76 12.81 2.86 -13.83
CA GLN A 76 12.28 2.28 -15.06
C GLN A 76 10.95 1.61 -14.74
N LEU A 77 9.87 2.08 -15.36
CA LEU A 77 8.51 1.63 -15.09
C LEU A 77 8.04 0.56 -16.07
N GLU A 78 7.33 -0.42 -15.54
CA GLU A 78 6.62 -1.47 -16.24
C GLU A 78 5.16 -1.47 -15.79
N ALA A 79 4.25 -1.52 -16.76
CA ALA A 79 2.81 -1.49 -16.55
C ALA A 79 2.33 -2.76 -15.83
N ASN A 80 1.59 -2.61 -14.72
CA ASN A 80 0.94 -3.73 -14.05
C ASN A 80 -0.44 -3.98 -14.69
N ASN A 81 -0.44 -4.77 -15.76
CA ASN A 81 -1.65 -5.09 -16.56
C ASN A 81 -2.52 -6.19 -15.93
N HIS A 82 -2.09 -6.80 -14.83
CA HIS A 82 -2.77 -7.94 -14.22
C HIS A 82 -3.41 -7.61 -12.87
N LEU A 83 -3.37 -6.35 -12.46
CA LEU A 83 -3.90 -5.89 -11.17
C LEU A 83 -5.42 -6.06 -11.06
N LEU A 84 -6.13 -5.82 -12.17
CA LEU A 84 -7.58 -5.97 -12.28
C LEU A 84 -7.90 -7.12 -13.23
N GLN A 85 -8.87 -7.95 -12.86
CA GLN A 85 -9.39 -8.98 -13.77
C GLN A 85 -10.18 -8.32 -14.91
N SER A 86 -9.94 -8.76 -16.15
CA SER A 86 -10.47 -8.13 -17.38
C SER A 86 -12.00 -8.06 -17.47
N ASN A 87 -12.72 -8.85 -16.68
CA ASN A 87 -14.18 -8.95 -16.69
C ASN A 87 -14.87 -8.13 -15.58
N GLU A 88 -14.11 -7.35 -14.79
CA GLU A 88 -14.72 -6.54 -13.74
C GLU A 88 -15.45 -5.33 -14.31
N THR A 89 -16.75 -5.24 -14.06
CA THR A 89 -17.51 -3.99 -14.18
C THR A 89 -17.16 -3.07 -13.01
N VAL A 90 -15.96 -2.49 -13.01
CA VAL A 90 -15.67 -1.33 -12.15
C VAL A 90 -16.72 -0.28 -12.48
N PRO A 91 -17.59 0.13 -11.54
CA PRO A 91 -18.64 1.08 -11.84
C PRO A 91 -18.01 2.40 -12.30
N SER A 92 -18.10 2.66 -13.61
CA SER A 92 -17.70 3.88 -14.32
C SER A 92 -16.19 4.23 -14.35
N GLY A 93 -15.52 3.88 -15.45
CA GLY A 93 -14.51 4.75 -16.06
C GLY A 93 -13.10 4.22 -16.32
N HIS A 94 -12.85 2.91 -16.16
CA HIS A 94 -11.60 2.26 -16.58
C HIS A 94 -11.86 1.44 -17.84
N ASP A 95 -11.25 1.85 -18.96
CA ASP A 95 -11.16 1.04 -20.17
C ASP A 95 -10.02 0.03 -19.95
N SER A 96 -10.29 -1.27 -20.16
CA SER A 96 -9.47 -2.39 -19.67
C SER A 96 -8.07 -2.51 -20.31
N THR A 97 -7.68 -1.57 -21.18
CA THR A 97 -6.46 -1.66 -21.98
C THR A 97 -5.36 -0.67 -21.60
N ASP A 98 -5.60 0.34 -20.75
CA ASP A 98 -4.60 1.32 -20.31
C ASP A 98 -4.45 1.31 -18.78
N THR A 99 -3.53 0.51 -18.24
CA THR A 99 -3.19 0.58 -16.81
C THR A 99 -2.40 1.85 -16.50
N CYS A 100 -2.82 2.54 -15.43
CA CYS A 100 -2.11 3.67 -14.85
C CYS A 100 -1.34 3.29 -13.58
N HIS A 101 -1.23 1.99 -13.28
CA HIS A 101 -0.46 1.42 -12.18
C HIS A 101 0.79 0.72 -12.71
N TYR A 102 1.93 1.04 -12.11
CA TYR A 102 3.25 0.60 -12.57
C TYR A 102 4.04 0.00 -11.43
N HIS A 103 4.84 -1.00 -11.76
CA HIS A 103 5.98 -1.43 -10.97
C HIS A 103 7.25 -0.88 -11.58
N GLY A 104 8.27 -0.66 -10.77
CA GLY A 104 9.47 0.01 -11.19
C GLY A 104 10.73 -0.62 -10.62
N ARG A 105 11.77 -0.69 -11.46
CA ARG A 105 13.13 -1.02 -11.03
C ARG A 105 13.96 0.26 -10.97
N LEU A 106 14.67 0.47 -9.87
CA LEU A 106 15.57 1.60 -9.73
C LEU A 106 16.88 1.31 -10.47
N LEU A 107 17.29 2.24 -11.32
CA LEU A 107 18.58 2.22 -12.01
C LEU A 107 19.68 2.88 -11.19
N SER A 108 19.31 3.76 -10.24
CA SER A 108 20.27 4.45 -9.38
C SER A 108 20.61 3.73 -8.08
N HIS A 109 19.82 2.72 -7.69
CA HIS A 109 20.00 2.00 -6.43
C HIS A 109 19.91 0.50 -6.69
N ILE A 110 20.89 -0.25 -6.21
CA ILE A 110 20.94 -1.71 -6.34
C ILE A 110 19.70 -2.30 -5.66
N GLU A 111 19.01 -3.20 -6.35
CA GLU A 111 17.82 -3.90 -5.85
C GLU A 111 16.64 -3.00 -5.44
N GLY A 112 16.74 -1.69 -5.71
CA GLY A 112 15.66 -0.76 -5.43
C GLY A 112 14.46 -1.02 -6.33
N THR A 113 13.27 -0.96 -5.74
CA THR A 113 12.01 -1.16 -6.46
C THR A 113 10.98 -0.09 -6.11
N ALA A 114 9.95 0.06 -6.93
CA ALA A 114 8.88 1.03 -6.69
C ALA A 114 7.55 0.51 -7.21
N ALA A 115 6.46 0.97 -6.61
CA ALA A 115 5.10 0.84 -7.13
C ALA A 115 4.53 2.24 -7.23
N VAL A 116 4.09 2.63 -8.43
CA VAL A 116 3.66 4.00 -8.71
C VAL A 116 2.33 3.98 -9.45
N SER A 117 1.37 4.74 -8.95
CA SER A 117 0.13 5.09 -9.64
C SER A 117 0.25 6.47 -10.24
N ILE A 118 -0.12 6.61 -11.52
CA ILE A 118 -0.21 7.89 -12.24
C ILE A 118 -1.65 8.19 -12.66
N CYS A 119 -2.63 7.51 -12.07
CA CYS A 119 -4.06 7.65 -12.39
C CYS A 119 -4.63 9.03 -12.00
N GLY A 120 -3.91 9.78 -11.16
CA GLY A 120 -4.35 11.08 -10.68
C GLY A 120 -4.45 12.15 -11.77
N PRO A 121 -5.38 13.12 -11.63
CA PRO A 121 -5.53 14.20 -12.59
C PRO A 121 -4.26 15.06 -12.64
N LYS A 122 -3.89 15.55 -13.84
CA LYS A 122 -2.75 16.45 -14.08
C LYS A 122 -1.38 15.87 -13.65
N ASN A 123 -1.10 14.60 -13.96
CA ASN A 123 0.16 13.93 -13.59
C ASN A 123 0.38 13.82 -12.08
N LYS A 124 -0.69 13.84 -11.27
CA LYS A 124 -0.57 13.52 -9.85
C LYS A 124 -0.28 12.04 -9.69
N MET A 125 0.92 11.77 -9.18
CA MET A 125 1.40 10.43 -8.86
C MET A 125 1.31 10.13 -7.38
N SER A 126 1.14 8.87 -7.04
CA SER A 126 1.34 8.33 -5.70
C SER A 126 2.07 7.01 -5.78
N GLY A 127 2.67 6.56 -4.69
CA GLY A 127 3.37 5.28 -4.70
C GLY A 127 4.34 5.10 -3.55
N ILE A 128 4.99 3.94 -3.53
CA ILE A 128 6.12 3.64 -2.66
C ILE A 128 7.40 3.37 -3.45
N ILE A 129 8.53 3.69 -2.83
CA ILE A 129 9.88 3.39 -3.32
C ILE A 129 10.61 2.68 -2.19
N ILE A 130 11.13 1.50 -2.46
CA ILE A 130 11.87 0.67 -1.49
C ILE A 130 13.33 0.58 -1.94
N VAL A 131 14.24 0.93 -1.04
CA VAL A 131 15.69 0.85 -1.26
C VAL A 131 16.35 0.27 -0.01
N GLY A 132 16.86 -0.97 -0.11
CA GLY A 132 17.38 -1.68 1.05
C GLY A 132 16.28 -1.88 2.10
N ASP A 133 16.48 -1.30 3.29
CA ASP A 133 15.52 -1.31 4.40
C ASP A 133 14.76 0.01 4.54
N ASP A 134 14.98 0.97 3.63
CA ASP A 134 14.26 2.24 3.61
C ASP A 134 13.04 2.18 2.68
N ALA A 135 11.91 2.72 3.14
CA ALA A 135 10.73 2.96 2.31
C ALA A 135 10.42 4.46 2.24
N TYR A 136 10.10 4.92 1.04
CA TYR A 136 9.67 6.29 0.76
C TYR A 136 8.26 6.28 0.18
N ILE A 137 7.41 7.17 0.66
CA ILE A 137 6.01 7.31 0.21
C ILE A 137 5.89 8.61 -0.56
N LEU A 138 5.46 8.49 -1.82
CA LEU A 138 5.19 9.61 -2.72
C LEU A 138 3.70 9.95 -2.66
N ARG A 139 3.36 11.20 -2.33
CA ARG A 139 1.97 11.69 -2.31
C ARG A 139 1.82 13.04 -3.01
N PRO A 140 0.70 13.26 -3.72
CA PRO A 140 0.42 14.56 -4.31
C PRO A 140 0.14 15.61 -3.22
N LEU A 141 0.59 16.85 -3.44
CA LEU A 141 0.23 17.99 -2.59
C LEU A 141 -1.05 18.64 -3.13
N ASP A 142 -2.16 18.47 -2.42
CA ASP A 142 -3.47 19.00 -2.86
C ASP A 142 -3.67 20.50 -2.59
N HIS A 143 -2.85 21.13 -1.73
CA HIS A 143 -3.11 22.47 -1.19
C HIS A 143 -2.09 23.55 -1.55
N LEU A 144 -0.94 23.19 -2.13
CA LEU A 144 0.04 24.17 -2.62
C LEU A 144 -0.23 24.47 -4.09
N LYS A 145 -1.19 25.36 -4.35
CA LYS A 145 -1.24 26.06 -5.65
C LYS A 145 -0.11 27.07 -5.63
N ASP A 146 1.05 26.67 -6.15
CA ASP A 146 2.20 27.56 -6.24
C ASP A 146 1.91 28.59 -7.36
N GLU A 147 1.15 29.64 -7.06
CA GLU A 147 0.73 30.65 -8.06
C GLU A 147 1.94 31.41 -8.66
N GLU A 148 3.04 31.53 -7.93
CA GLU A 148 4.28 32.17 -8.42
C GLU A 148 5.17 31.21 -9.24
N ASN A 149 5.08 29.89 -9.02
CA ASN A 149 6.01 28.90 -9.59
C ASN A 149 5.39 28.03 -10.70
N SER A 150 4.06 28.10 -10.86
CA SER A 150 3.31 27.41 -11.93
C SER A 150 3.70 27.85 -13.35
N ARG A 151 4.45 28.95 -13.50
CA ARG A 151 4.99 29.39 -14.81
C ARG A 151 6.27 28.66 -15.23
N ASN A 152 7.01 28.05 -14.29
CA ASN A 152 8.28 27.38 -14.57
C ASN A 152 8.24 25.84 -14.41
N HIS A 153 7.27 25.30 -13.67
CA HIS A 153 7.15 23.85 -13.44
C HIS A 153 5.91 23.29 -14.14
N SER A 154 6.11 22.47 -15.18
CA SER A 154 5.04 21.75 -15.88
C SER A 154 4.50 20.54 -15.09
N VAL A 155 4.91 20.40 -13.82
CA VAL A 155 4.70 19.23 -12.97
C VAL A 155 4.14 19.72 -11.63
N GLU A 156 3.05 19.11 -11.19
CA GLU A 156 2.44 19.38 -9.88
C GLU A 156 3.38 18.93 -8.74
N PRO A 157 3.42 19.63 -7.59
CA PRO A 157 4.29 19.28 -6.48
C PRO A 157 3.81 18.02 -5.72
N HIS A 158 4.77 17.28 -5.18
CA HIS A 158 4.56 16.09 -4.37
C HIS A 158 5.36 16.17 -3.07
N VAL A 159 4.94 15.45 -2.05
CA VAL A 159 5.80 15.14 -0.90
C VAL A 159 6.36 13.74 -1.07
N LEU A 160 7.67 13.61 -0.89
CA LEU A 160 8.32 12.35 -0.62
C LEU A 160 8.60 12.27 0.88
N PHE A 161 7.96 11.32 1.54
CA PHE A 161 8.14 11.05 2.96
C PHE A 161 8.98 9.79 3.12
N LYS A 162 10.09 9.86 3.86
CA LYS A 162 10.81 8.66 4.28
C LYS A 162 10.16 8.10 5.55
N MET A 163 9.85 6.82 5.55
CA MET A 163 9.31 6.14 6.73
C MET A 163 10.43 6.02 7.77
N GLU A 164 10.48 6.92 8.75
CA GLU A 164 11.52 6.95 9.81
C GLU A 164 11.00 6.92 11.26
N GLU A 165 9.71 7.22 11.51
CA GLU A 165 9.12 7.10 12.85
C GLU A 165 8.30 5.81 13.02
N PRO A 166 8.61 4.93 13.99
CA PRO A 166 7.75 3.82 14.33
C PRO A 166 6.40 4.38 14.71
N LEU A 167 5.40 4.06 13.90
CA LEU A 167 4.02 4.22 14.30
C LEU A 167 3.89 3.54 15.67
N SER A 168 3.21 4.19 16.61
CA SER A 168 3.02 3.65 17.97
C SER A 168 2.08 2.44 18.01
N ASP A 169 1.87 1.86 16.84
CA ASP A 169 0.70 1.17 16.39
C ASP A 169 1.09 -0.29 16.12
N TYR A 170 0.13 -1.16 16.36
CA TYR A 170 0.31 -2.55 16.77
C TYR A 170 -0.61 -3.43 15.94
N CYS A 171 -0.13 -4.60 15.52
CA CYS A 171 -0.97 -5.60 14.87
C CYS A 171 -1.98 -6.17 15.86
N GLY A 172 -3.27 -6.23 15.53
CA GLY A 172 -4.31 -6.70 16.47
C GLY A 172 -4.20 -8.17 16.90
N VAL A 173 -3.37 -8.98 16.24
CA VAL A 173 -3.25 -10.43 16.47
C VAL A 173 -2.53 -10.72 17.80
N ASP A 174 -3.23 -11.41 18.73
CA ASP A 174 -2.70 -11.79 20.05
C ASP A 174 -2.18 -13.24 20.04
N HIS A 175 -0.91 -13.42 20.43
CA HIS A 175 -0.24 -14.73 20.53
C HIS A 175 -0.81 -15.67 21.60
N LYS A 176 -1.43 -15.15 22.67
CA LYS A 176 -2.00 -15.99 23.74
C LYS A 176 -3.39 -16.51 23.40
N LYS A 177 -4.06 -15.82 22.49
CA LYS A 177 -5.37 -16.16 21.95
C LYS A 177 -5.26 -16.18 20.44
N PHE A 178 -4.36 -17.03 19.90
CA PHE A 178 -4.29 -17.19 18.46
C PHE A 178 -5.72 -17.36 17.96
N ARG A 179 -6.19 -16.40 17.17
CA ARG A 179 -7.36 -16.55 16.30
C ARG A 179 -6.90 -17.50 15.19
N GLN A 180 -6.52 -18.70 15.62
CA GLN A 180 -6.27 -19.84 14.78
C GLN A 180 -7.68 -20.27 14.42
N SER A 181 -8.04 -20.11 13.16
CA SER A 181 -9.20 -20.81 12.64
C SER A 181 -9.06 -22.25 13.12
N ALA A 182 -10.00 -22.70 13.95
CA ALA A 182 -9.85 -23.93 14.73
C ALA A 182 -9.21 -25.03 13.87
N GLU A 183 -8.30 -25.80 14.47
CA GLU A 183 -7.98 -27.12 13.96
C GLU A 183 -9.29 -27.92 13.95
N GLU A 184 -10.08 -27.79 12.87
CA GLU A 184 -11.01 -28.83 12.49
C GLU A 184 -10.14 -30.05 12.24
N ASN A 185 -10.08 -30.89 13.27
CA ASN A 185 -9.38 -32.16 13.42
C ASN A 185 -8.47 -32.57 12.24
N GLU A 186 -7.21 -32.83 12.55
CA GLU A 186 -6.23 -33.56 11.72
C GLU A 186 -6.73 -34.93 11.18
N THR A 187 -7.97 -35.32 11.46
CA THR A 187 -8.64 -36.52 10.96
C THR A 187 -9.24 -36.39 9.57
N GLU A 188 -9.38 -35.19 8.99
CA GLU A 188 -9.67 -35.02 7.56
C GLU A 188 -8.43 -34.53 6.80
N THR A 189 -7.36 -35.33 6.85
CA THR A 189 -6.39 -35.34 5.75
C THR A 189 -7.08 -35.89 4.50
N ARG A 190 -7.97 -35.09 3.90
CA ARG A 190 -8.13 -35.12 2.45
C ARG A 190 -6.71 -35.08 1.90
N ARG A 191 -6.38 -35.98 0.98
CA ARG A 191 -5.10 -36.01 0.27
C ARG A 191 -4.94 -34.75 -0.56
N TYR A 192 -4.84 -33.58 0.08
CA TYR A 192 -4.35 -32.39 -0.57
C TYR A 192 -2.91 -32.70 -0.93
N ARG A 193 -2.67 -32.71 -2.24
CA ARG A 193 -1.36 -32.89 -2.82
C ARG A 193 -0.46 -31.85 -2.15
N ARG A 194 0.66 -32.29 -1.55
CA ARG A 194 1.64 -31.36 -0.99
C ARG A 194 1.94 -30.33 -2.08
N SER A 195 1.56 -29.08 -1.80
CA SER A 195 1.78 -27.97 -2.72
C SER A 195 3.28 -27.71 -2.78
N ASP A 196 3.80 -27.65 -4.00
CA ASP A 196 5.17 -27.23 -4.24
C ASP A 196 5.24 -25.72 -4.03
N THR A 197 6.23 -25.26 -3.26
CA THR A 197 6.53 -23.83 -3.15
C THR A 197 7.19 -23.30 -4.42
N SER A 198 7.59 -24.19 -5.34
CA SER A 198 8.02 -23.83 -6.69
C SER A 198 6.82 -23.43 -7.55
N GLY A 199 6.88 -22.24 -8.12
CA GLY A 199 5.82 -21.65 -8.92
C GLY A 199 5.26 -20.36 -8.32
N ARG A 200 4.73 -19.49 -9.20
CA ARG A 200 4.05 -18.27 -8.79
C ARG A 200 2.67 -18.64 -8.25
N LYS A 201 2.29 -18.11 -7.08
CA LYS A 201 0.97 -18.30 -6.48
C LYS A 201 0.06 -17.15 -6.87
N VAL A 202 -1.22 -17.41 -7.13
CA VAL A 202 -2.19 -16.35 -7.42
C VAL A 202 -3.08 -16.14 -6.21
N ILE A 203 -3.41 -14.90 -5.90
CA ILE A 203 -4.39 -14.55 -4.87
C ILE A 203 -5.47 -13.71 -5.54
N GLU A 204 -6.61 -14.32 -5.80
CA GLU A 204 -7.81 -13.64 -6.26
C GLU A 204 -8.42 -12.88 -5.09
N THR A 205 -8.54 -11.57 -5.22
CA THR A 205 -8.81 -10.68 -4.10
C THR A 205 -10.07 -9.87 -4.33
N ALA A 206 -10.98 -9.90 -3.35
CA ALA A 206 -12.09 -8.95 -3.25
C ALA A 206 -11.72 -7.82 -2.28
N VAL A 207 -11.80 -6.57 -2.73
CA VAL A 207 -11.51 -5.40 -1.92
C VAL A 207 -12.79 -4.63 -1.66
N TYR A 208 -13.08 -4.40 -0.39
CA TYR A 208 -14.23 -3.64 0.08
C TYR A 208 -13.77 -2.37 0.76
N VAL A 209 -14.47 -1.26 0.49
CA VAL A 209 -14.24 0.03 1.14
C VAL A 209 -15.48 0.44 1.90
N ASP A 210 -15.34 0.67 3.20
CA ASP A 210 -16.48 1.06 4.03
C ASP A 210 -16.90 2.53 3.82
N TYR A 211 -18.11 2.85 4.30
CA TYR A 211 -18.65 4.20 4.19
C TYR A 211 -17.81 5.26 4.94
N PRO A 212 -17.29 5.02 6.16
CA PRO A 212 -16.35 5.92 6.82
C PRO A 212 -15.15 6.31 5.95
N LEU A 213 -14.50 5.35 5.27
CA LEU A 213 -13.36 5.64 4.42
C LEU A 213 -13.79 6.42 3.18
N TYR A 214 -14.90 6.04 2.56
CA TYR A 214 -15.50 6.80 1.47
C TYR A 214 -15.77 8.27 1.87
N LYS A 215 -16.32 8.48 3.07
CA LYS A 215 -16.57 9.82 3.63
C LYS A 215 -15.26 10.61 3.82
N LYS A 216 -14.22 9.96 4.33
CA LYS A 216 -12.91 10.56 4.65
C LYS A 216 -12.15 10.97 3.39
N LEU A 217 -12.14 10.13 2.34
CA LEU A 217 -11.27 10.32 1.18
C LEU A 217 -11.98 10.88 -0.06
N ALA A 218 -13.27 10.63 -0.23
CA ALA A 218 -13.94 10.82 -1.52
C ALA A 218 -14.85 12.07 -1.59
N LEU A 219 -15.55 12.44 -0.49
CA LEU A 219 -16.62 13.44 -0.56
C LEU A 219 -16.19 14.84 -1.01
N GLN A 220 -14.92 15.19 -0.86
CA GLN A 220 -14.38 16.51 -1.26
C GLN A 220 -13.74 16.49 -2.65
N LYS A 221 -13.73 15.34 -3.32
CA LYS A 221 -13.07 15.14 -4.61
C LYS A 221 -14.03 15.44 -5.76
N LYS A 222 -13.47 15.69 -6.95
CA LYS A 222 -14.27 16.02 -8.14
C LYS A 222 -14.95 14.78 -8.71
N GLN A 223 -14.25 13.64 -8.67
CA GLN A 223 -14.78 12.34 -9.06
C GLN A 223 -14.61 11.36 -7.89
N PRO A 224 -15.48 11.45 -6.85
CA PRO A 224 -15.30 10.72 -5.59
C PRO A 224 -15.05 9.22 -5.77
N LEU A 225 -15.90 8.53 -6.55
CA LEU A 225 -15.80 7.09 -6.74
C LEU A 225 -14.54 6.70 -7.50
N LYS A 226 -14.25 7.36 -8.63
CA LYS A 226 -13.09 7.07 -9.46
C LYS A 226 -11.78 7.33 -8.71
N GLU A 227 -11.65 8.49 -8.08
CA GLU A 227 -10.43 8.84 -7.34
C GLU A 227 -10.19 7.91 -6.14
N LEU A 228 -11.27 7.43 -5.49
CA LEU A 228 -11.16 6.42 -4.43
C LEU A 228 -10.75 5.05 -4.98
N GLN A 229 -11.36 4.60 -6.09
CA GLN A 229 -10.98 3.35 -6.76
C GLN A 229 -9.50 3.37 -7.17
N ASP A 230 -9.05 4.45 -7.80
CA ASP A 230 -7.65 4.64 -8.20
C ASP A 230 -6.69 4.61 -6.99
N THR A 231 -7.13 5.15 -5.85
CA THR A 231 -6.36 5.11 -4.59
C THR A 231 -6.26 3.69 -4.05
N VAL A 232 -7.38 2.95 -4.02
CA VAL A 232 -7.41 1.56 -3.55
C VAL A 232 -6.55 0.66 -4.43
N LEU A 233 -6.64 0.80 -5.75
CA LEU A 233 -5.82 0.04 -6.69
C LEU A 233 -4.34 0.40 -6.59
N ALA A 234 -4.01 1.66 -6.31
CA ALA A 234 -2.64 2.04 -6.00
C ALA A 234 -2.11 1.31 -4.75
N ILE A 235 -2.90 1.23 -3.67
CA ILE A 235 -2.55 0.47 -2.47
C ILE A 235 -2.35 -1.02 -2.78
N VAL A 236 -3.25 -1.66 -3.53
CA VAL A 236 -3.09 -3.08 -3.89
C VAL A 236 -1.86 -3.31 -4.79
N ASN A 237 -1.56 -2.36 -5.68
CA ASN A 237 -0.34 -2.38 -6.50
C ASN A 237 0.93 -2.32 -5.63
N GLU A 238 0.89 -1.58 -4.53
CA GLU A 238 1.97 -1.51 -3.54
C GLU A 238 2.09 -2.82 -2.74
N VAL A 239 0.97 -3.41 -2.30
CA VAL A 239 0.94 -4.74 -1.65
C VAL A 239 1.57 -5.80 -2.56
N GLN A 240 1.24 -5.79 -3.85
CA GLN A 240 1.84 -6.68 -4.85
C GLN A 240 3.36 -6.50 -4.94
N LEU A 241 3.89 -5.28 -4.81
CA LEU A 241 5.32 -5.04 -4.77
C LEU A 241 5.96 -5.67 -3.53
N ILE A 242 5.35 -5.48 -2.35
CA ILE A 242 5.84 -6.00 -1.07
C ILE A 242 5.92 -7.53 -1.10
N TYR A 243 4.89 -8.21 -1.62
CA TYR A 243 4.88 -9.67 -1.76
C TYR A 243 5.87 -10.21 -2.79
N ASN A 244 6.31 -9.39 -3.74
CA ASN A 244 7.33 -9.77 -4.71
C ASN A 244 8.72 -9.24 -4.37
N TYR A 245 8.86 -8.51 -3.26
CA TYR A 245 10.15 -8.04 -2.79
C TYR A 245 11.11 -9.20 -2.53
N GLN A 246 12.41 -8.95 -2.70
CA GLN A 246 13.42 -10.00 -2.81
C GLN A 246 13.58 -10.87 -1.55
N SER A 247 13.23 -10.35 -0.38
CA SER A 247 13.31 -11.09 0.89
C SER A 247 12.23 -12.16 1.06
N LEU A 248 11.15 -12.14 0.25
CA LEU A 248 10.19 -13.24 0.18
C LEU A 248 10.53 -14.19 -0.95
N LYS A 249 10.77 -15.46 -0.62
CA LYS A 249 11.16 -16.51 -1.58
C LYS A 249 10.02 -16.89 -2.51
N THR A 250 8.81 -17.08 -1.97
CA THR A 250 7.61 -17.38 -2.76
C THR A 250 7.09 -16.11 -3.41
N LYS A 251 6.83 -16.14 -4.72
CA LYS A 251 6.29 -15.00 -5.47
C LYS A 251 4.79 -15.13 -5.67
N PHE A 252 4.10 -14.01 -5.52
CA PHE A 252 2.64 -13.93 -5.62
C PHE A 252 2.22 -13.05 -6.79
N LYS A 253 1.07 -13.36 -7.37
CA LYS A 253 0.31 -12.51 -8.27
C LYS A 253 -1.02 -12.21 -7.60
N ILE A 254 -1.22 -10.98 -7.18
CA ILE A 254 -2.44 -10.50 -6.55
C ILE A 254 -3.31 -9.92 -7.65
N VAL A 255 -4.51 -10.47 -7.81
CA VAL A 255 -5.48 -10.04 -8.82
C VAL A 255 -6.73 -9.55 -8.10
N VAL A 256 -7.14 -8.32 -8.37
CA VAL A 256 -8.43 -7.81 -7.90
C VAL A 256 -9.51 -8.33 -8.83
N VAL A 257 -10.35 -9.23 -8.32
CA VAL A 257 -11.50 -9.80 -9.02
C VAL A 257 -12.80 -9.05 -8.67
N LYS A 258 -12.76 -8.28 -7.57
CA LYS A 258 -13.88 -7.46 -7.11
C LYS A 258 -13.39 -6.26 -6.31
N LEU A 259 -13.89 -5.07 -6.62
CA LEU A 259 -13.72 -3.83 -5.87
C LEU A 259 -15.09 -3.19 -5.61
N GLU A 260 -15.52 -3.18 -4.35
CA GLU A 260 -16.84 -2.66 -3.97
C GLU A 260 -16.75 -1.57 -2.89
N ILE A 261 -17.24 -0.38 -3.23
CA ILE A 261 -17.42 0.73 -2.28
C ILE A 261 -18.81 0.62 -1.65
N LEU A 262 -18.84 0.42 -0.35
CA LEU A 262 -20.03 0.34 0.50
C LEU A 262 -20.51 1.74 0.88
N SER A 263 -21.01 2.48 -0.10
CA SER A 263 -21.58 3.83 0.09
C SER A 263 -22.86 3.80 0.95
N GLU A 264 -23.30 4.97 1.40
CA GLU A 264 -24.55 5.13 2.17
C GLU A 264 -25.74 4.41 1.52
N GLY A 265 -26.49 3.66 2.33
CA GLY A 265 -27.66 2.90 1.89
C GLY A 265 -27.37 1.55 1.23
N LYS A 266 -26.10 1.20 0.98
CA LYS A 266 -25.74 -0.17 0.57
C LYS A 266 -25.69 -1.11 1.77
N GLU A 267 -25.92 -2.40 1.50
CA GLU A 267 -25.70 -3.45 2.48
C GLU A 267 -24.22 -3.50 2.88
N ALA A 268 -23.93 -3.51 4.18
CA ALA A 268 -22.59 -3.55 4.73
C ALA A 268 -22.57 -4.41 6.01
N PRO A 269 -21.44 -5.04 6.36
CA PRO A 269 -21.27 -5.65 7.68
C PRO A 269 -21.33 -4.58 8.77
N ASP A 270 -21.78 -4.97 9.96
CA ASP A 270 -21.71 -4.09 11.14
C ASP A 270 -20.25 -3.81 11.51
N ALA A 271 -19.88 -2.53 11.50
CA ALA A 271 -18.54 -2.04 11.79
C ALA A 271 -18.18 -2.01 13.27
N ALA A 272 -19.14 -2.33 14.16
CA ALA A 272 -18.93 -2.42 15.61
C ALA A 272 -18.24 -1.16 16.20
N GLU A 273 -18.54 0.01 15.64
CA GLU A 273 -17.91 1.30 15.98
C GLU A 273 -16.36 1.29 15.93
N GLY A 274 -15.75 0.40 15.16
CA GLY A 274 -14.30 0.23 15.05
C GLY A 274 -13.69 -0.74 16.07
N ASP A 275 -14.49 -1.52 16.81
CA ASP A 275 -13.97 -2.67 17.57
C ASP A 275 -13.41 -3.70 16.57
N ILE A 276 -12.09 -3.86 16.58
CA ILE A 276 -11.38 -4.62 15.55
C ILE A 276 -11.72 -6.11 15.57
N ASP A 277 -11.97 -6.69 16.75
CA ASP A 277 -12.26 -8.11 16.90
C ASP A 277 -13.67 -8.41 16.35
N GLN A 278 -14.66 -7.62 16.75
CA GLN A 278 -16.04 -7.81 16.32
C GLN A 278 -16.24 -7.41 14.85
N TYR A 279 -15.59 -6.35 14.39
CA TYR A 279 -15.70 -5.92 13.01
C TYR A 279 -15.07 -6.94 12.05
N LEU A 280 -13.90 -7.50 12.37
CA LEU A 280 -13.33 -8.58 11.55
C LEU A 280 -14.30 -9.76 11.47
N ASP A 281 -14.85 -10.23 12.59
CA ASP A 281 -15.80 -11.35 12.61
C ASP A 281 -17.04 -11.11 11.73
N ASN A 282 -17.61 -9.92 11.85
CA ASN A 282 -18.78 -9.50 11.07
C ASN A 282 -18.44 -9.44 9.57
N PHE A 283 -17.32 -8.82 9.21
CA PHE A 283 -16.88 -8.72 7.81
C PHE A 283 -16.59 -10.09 7.20
N CYS A 284 -15.81 -10.92 7.89
CA CYS A 284 -15.44 -12.25 7.43
C CYS A 284 -16.65 -13.15 7.19
N SER A 285 -17.64 -13.09 8.09
CA SER A 285 -18.90 -13.81 7.93
C SER A 285 -19.69 -13.26 6.74
N TRP A 286 -19.82 -11.94 6.65
CA TRP A 286 -20.58 -11.26 5.60
C TRP A 286 -20.01 -11.50 4.20
N GLN A 287 -18.69 -11.36 4.01
CA GLN A 287 -18.06 -11.57 2.70
C GLN A 287 -18.19 -13.04 2.27
N SER A 288 -18.13 -13.98 3.20
CA SER A 288 -18.22 -15.42 2.89
C SER A 288 -19.57 -15.80 2.30
N LEU A 289 -20.65 -15.09 2.67
CA LEU A 289 -21.99 -15.28 2.11
C LEU A 289 -22.14 -14.68 0.71
N LYS A 290 -21.25 -13.77 0.34
CA LYS A 290 -21.25 -13.09 -0.97
C LYS A 290 -20.27 -13.72 -1.96
N ASN A 291 -19.30 -14.49 -1.47
CA ASN A 291 -18.31 -15.16 -2.31
C ASN A 291 -18.99 -16.22 -3.19
N PRO A 292 -18.92 -16.09 -4.52
CA PRO A 292 -19.44 -17.11 -5.43
C PRO A 292 -18.83 -18.49 -5.17
N PRO A 293 -19.42 -19.57 -5.69
CA PRO A 293 -18.78 -20.88 -5.67
C PRO A 293 -17.41 -20.84 -6.36
N ALA A 294 -16.46 -21.67 -5.92
CA ALA A 294 -15.09 -21.74 -6.47
C ALA A 294 -15.01 -22.06 -7.98
N SER A 295 -16.11 -22.46 -8.62
CA SER A 295 -16.19 -22.65 -10.07
C SER A 295 -16.46 -21.36 -10.86
N SER A 296 -16.64 -20.22 -10.17
CA SER A 296 -16.96 -18.93 -10.77
C SER A 296 -15.68 -18.12 -10.95
N GLU A 297 -15.51 -17.51 -12.12
CA GLU A 297 -14.40 -16.57 -12.41
C GLU A 297 -14.41 -15.32 -11.50
N LEU A 298 -15.52 -15.06 -10.81
CA LEU A 298 -15.67 -13.98 -9.82
C LEU A 298 -15.50 -14.47 -8.37
N HIS A 299 -15.09 -15.72 -8.18
CA HIS A 299 -14.68 -16.22 -6.86
C HIS A 299 -13.45 -15.44 -6.39
N TRP A 300 -13.30 -15.29 -5.08
CA TRP A 300 -12.07 -14.74 -4.51
C TRP A 300 -11.52 -15.65 -3.42
N ASP A 301 -10.20 -15.73 -3.37
CA ASP A 301 -9.47 -16.44 -2.32
C ASP A 301 -9.46 -15.66 -1.02
N HIS A 302 -9.35 -14.33 -1.11
CA HIS A 302 -9.13 -13.46 0.04
C HIS A 302 -9.93 -12.16 -0.06
N ALA A 303 -10.50 -11.71 1.05
CA ALA A 303 -11.24 -10.45 1.11
C ALA A 303 -10.53 -9.40 1.98
N ILE A 304 -10.36 -8.19 1.47
CA ILE A 304 -9.73 -7.07 2.18
C ILE A 304 -10.81 -6.04 2.49
N MET A 305 -11.01 -5.69 3.76
CA MET A 305 -11.79 -4.52 4.17
C MET A 305 -10.85 -3.35 4.46
N LEU A 306 -11.10 -2.21 3.80
CA LEU A 306 -10.47 -0.93 4.10
C LEU A 306 -11.45 -0.02 4.81
N THR A 307 -11.08 0.37 6.03
CA THR A 307 -11.94 1.18 6.90
C THR A 307 -11.40 2.58 7.15
N GLY A 308 -12.31 3.52 7.35
CA GLY A 308 -12.01 4.89 7.77
C GLY A 308 -12.16 5.12 9.27
N PHE A 309 -12.53 4.10 10.04
CA PHE A 309 -12.51 4.12 11.49
C PHE A 309 -11.08 4.13 12.02
N ASP A 310 -10.89 4.79 13.16
CA ASP A 310 -9.72 4.56 14.00
C ASP A 310 -10.00 3.28 14.80
N LEU A 311 -9.35 2.18 14.42
CA LEU A 311 -9.61 0.86 14.98
C LEU A 311 -9.12 0.78 16.42
N HIS A 312 -9.84 0.02 17.24
CA HIS A 312 -9.48 -0.18 18.64
C HIS A 312 -9.78 -1.59 19.10
N LYS A 313 -9.02 -2.03 20.11
CA LYS A 313 -9.27 -3.29 20.81
C LYS A 313 -9.87 -3.01 22.17
N VAL A 314 -10.96 -3.69 22.51
CA VAL A 314 -11.60 -3.58 23.83
C VAL A 314 -10.99 -4.62 24.78
N SER A 315 -10.41 -4.15 25.88
CA SER A 315 -9.84 -5.02 26.91
C SER A 315 -10.94 -5.73 27.72
N LEU A 316 -10.58 -6.77 28.48
CA LEU A 316 -11.49 -7.44 29.42
C LEU A 316 -12.06 -6.48 30.51
N LYS A 317 -11.44 -5.32 30.71
CA LYS A 317 -11.89 -4.27 31.63
C LYS A 317 -12.72 -3.19 30.94
N ASN A 318 -13.12 -3.42 29.68
CA ASN A 318 -13.85 -2.47 28.84
C ASN A 318 -13.07 -1.16 28.54
N GLU A 319 -11.75 -1.24 28.52
CA GLU A 319 -10.87 -0.13 28.14
C GLU A 319 -10.54 -0.21 26.65
N LYS A 320 -10.70 0.89 25.91
CA LYS A 320 -10.38 0.96 24.48
C LYS A 320 -8.89 1.25 24.29
N ASN A 321 -8.19 0.39 23.55
CA ASN A 321 -6.81 0.61 23.12
C ASN A 321 -6.79 0.88 21.60
N ALA A 322 -6.62 2.15 21.23
CA ALA A 322 -6.68 2.65 19.84
C ALA A 322 -5.35 2.53 19.09
N LYS A 323 -4.55 1.50 19.39
CA LYS A 323 -3.22 1.31 18.80
C LYS A 323 -3.23 0.23 17.72
N VAL A 324 -4.36 -0.14 17.14
CA VAL A 324 -4.44 -1.25 16.18
C VAL A 324 -4.76 -0.74 14.79
N LEU A 325 -4.00 -1.16 13.77
CA LEU A 325 -4.22 -0.74 12.39
C LEU A 325 -4.84 -1.85 11.52
N GLY A 326 -4.67 -3.10 11.93
CA GLY A 326 -5.13 -4.25 11.18
C GLY A 326 -5.34 -5.49 12.04
N LEU A 327 -6.12 -6.43 11.52
CA LEU A 327 -6.32 -7.75 12.11
C LEU A 327 -6.65 -8.79 11.02
N ALA A 328 -6.13 -9.99 11.23
CA ALA A 328 -6.39 -11.17 10.43
C ALA A 328 -6.62 -12.43 11.27
N TRP A 329 -7.15 -13.47 10.62
CA TRP A 329 -7.09 -14.84 11.12
C TRP A 329 -5.78 -15.50 10.72
N VAL A 330 -5.06 -16.09 11.68
CA VAL A 330 -3.85 -16.84 11.37
C VAL A 330 -4.23 -18.15 10.66
N ASN A 331 -3.57 -18.43 9.52
CA ASN A 331 -3.95 -19.50 8.58
C ASN A 331 -5.36 -19.34 7.98
N GLY A 332 -5.88 -18.11 7.92
CA GLY A 332 -7.20 -17.81 7.37
C GLY A 332 -7.31 -17.97 5.85
N MET A 333 -6.19 -17.86 5.11
CA MET A 333 -6.19 -17.93 3.64
C MET A 333 -6.80 -19.25 3.15
N CYS A 334 -7.59 -19.18 2.06
CA CYS A 334 -8.39 -20.30 1.51
C CYS A 334 -9.48 -20.88 2.43
N ARG A 335 -9.78 -20.26 3.59
CA ARG A 335 -10.88 -20.70 4.47
C ARG A 335 -12.05 -19.72 4.34
N PRO A 336 -13.22 -20.15 3.82
CA PRO A 336 -14.30 -19.22 3.43
C PRO A 336 -14.69 -18.17 4.48
N LYS A 337 -14.76 -18.54 5.77
CA LYS A 337 -15.13 -17.64 6.88
C LYS A 337 -13.96 -16.94 7.57
N HIS A 338 -12.73 -17.19 7.16
CA HIS A 338 -11.52 -16.66 7.80
C HIS A 338 -10.52 -16.05 6.80
N SER A 339 -10.74 -16.19 5.49
CA SER A 339 -9.88 -15.61 4.45
C SER A 339 -10.25 -14.15 4.21
N CYS A 340 -9.91 -13.33 5.21
CA CYS A 340 -10.28 -11.93 5.28
C CYS A 340 -9.29 -11.15 6.15
N THR A 341 -9.07 -9.88 5.81
CA THR A 341 -8.31 -8.92 6.63
C THR A 341 -9.10 -7.63 6.78
N LEU A 342 -8.99 -7.02 7.96
CA LEU A 342 -9.54 -5.69 8.26
C LEU A 342 -8.37 -4.73 8.47
N ASN A 343 -8.34 -3.62 7.74
CA ASN A 343 -7.22 -2.69 7.75
C ASN A 343 -7.71 -1.23 7.71
N GLU A 344 -7.09 -0.34 8.47
CA GLU A 344 -7.25 1.09 8.24
C GLU A 344 -6.72 1.47 6.85
N GLY A 345 -7.53 2.19 6.06
CA GLY A 345 -7.24 2.47 4.65
C GLY A 345 -6.96 3.93 4.33
N SER A 346 -6.78 4.79 5.34
CA SER A 346 -6.76 6.25 5.13
C SER A 346 -5.44 6.82 4.61
N SER A 347 -4.43 5.98 4.40
CA SER A 347 -3.10 6.38 3.96
C SER A 347 -2.42 5.27 3.13
N PHE A 348 -1.35 5.60 2.39
CA PHE A 348 -0.62 4.63 1.55
C PHE A 348 0.20 3.63 2.39
N GLU A 349 0.52 4.00 3.63
CA GLU A 349 1.07 3.11 4.65
C GLU A 349 0.20 1.85 4.86
N ALA A 350 -1.11 1.91 4.54
CA ALA A 350 -2.01 0.77 4.56
C ALA A 350 -1.50 -0.42 3.75
N ALA A 351 -0.69 -0.20 2.69
CA ALA A 351 -0.10 -1.31 1.93
C ALA A 351 0.78 -2.24 2.81
N PHE A 352 1.52 -1.68 3.76
CA PHE A 352 2.34 -2.48 4.69
C PHE A 352 1.48 -3.20 5.73
N VAL A 353 0.42 -2.56 6.22
CA VAL A 353 -0.56 -3.17 7.14
C VAL A 353 -1.25 -4.34 6.45
N ILE A 354 -1.81 -4.13 5.25
CA ILE A 354 -2.46 -5.19 4.47
C ILE A 354 -1.50 -6.35 4.21
N ALA A 355 -0.25 -6.07 3.82
CA ALA A 355 0.74 -7.12 3.59
C ALA A 355 1.06 -7.91 4.87
N HIS A 356 1.15 -7.24 6.03
CA HIS A 356 1.32 -7.88 7.33
C HIS A 356 0.14 -8.79 7.68
N GLU A 357 -1.08 -8.29 7.58
CA GLU A 357 -2.30 -9.03 7.93
C GLU A 357 -2.58 -10.20 6.96
N MET A 358 -2.30 -10.01 5.66
CA MET A 358 -2.30 -11.10 4.69
C MET A 358 -1.21 -12.14 5.00
N GLY A 359 -0.05 -11.72 5.55
CA GLY A 359 1.00 -12.60 6.06
C GLY A 359 0.50 -13.54 7.15
N HIS A 360 -0.27 -13.02 8.12
CA HIS A 360 -0.98 -13.83 9.11
C HIS A 360 -1.96 -14.81 8.46
N SER A 361 -2.74 -14.35 7.48
CA SER A 361 -3.66 -15.22 6.72
C SER A 361 -2.92 -16.38 6.04
N LEU A 362 -1.69 -16.15 5.57
CA LEU A 362 -0.76 -17.15 5.02
C LEU A 362 0.04 -17.93 6.08
N GLY A 363 -0.33 -17.81 7.36
CA GLY A 363 0.22 -18.61 8.46
C GLY A 363 1.50 -18.07 9.10
N MET A 364 1.94 -16.87 8.71
CA MET A 364 3.12 -16.23 9.33
C MET A 364 2.76 -15.74 10.74
N LEU A 365 3.66 -15.97 11.70
CA LEU A 365 3.56 -15.41 13.05
C LEU A 365 4.53 -14.24 13.20
N HIS A 366 4.33 -13.43 14.25
CA HIS A 366 5.25 -12.31 14.49
C HIS A 366 6.69 -12.77 14.70
N ASP A 367 7.63 -11.97 14.21
CA ASP A 367 9.06 -12.16 14.45
C ASP A 367 9.40 -11.98 15.94
N GLY A 368 10.35 -12.78 16.43
CA GLY A 368 10.82 -12.75 17.83
C GLY A 368 9.83 -13.27 18.86
N HIS A 369 8.62 -13.67 18.44
CA HIS A 369 7.66 -14.36 19.30
C HIS A 369 7.66 -15.87 19.03
N GLY A 370 8.41 -16.62 19.84
CA GLY A 370 8.53 -18.08 19.69
C GLY A 370 9.34 -18.53 18.47
N ASN A 371 10.16 -17.62 17.91
CA ASN A 371 11.11 -17.87 16.83
C ASN A 371 12.34 -16.96 16.99
N ASP A 372 13.41 -17.25 16.24
CA ASP A 372 14.73 -16.61 16.41
C ASP A 372 14.93 -15.33 15.57
N CYS A 373 13.88 -14.82 14.92
CA CYS A 373 13.96 -13.59 14.13
C CYS A 373 13.88 -12.33 15.00
N ASP A 374 14.47 -11.24 14.54
CA ASP A 374 14.45 -9.96 15.27
C ASP A 374 12.99 -9.42 15.36
N PRO A 375 12.48 -9.14 16.57
CA PRO A 375 11.10 -8.68 16.79
C PRO A 375 10.81 -7.26 16.28
N SER A 376 11.81 -6.59 15.71
CA SER A 376 11.75 -5.16 15.38
C SER A 376 12.26 -4.77 14.00
N ALA A 377 12.79 -5.73 13.22
CA ALA A 377 13.50 -5.44 11.96
C ALA A 377 12.70 -5.76 10.69
N TYR A 378 11.66 -6.59 10.77
CA TYR A 378 11.00 -7.17 9.59
C TYR A 378 9.51 -6.84 9.55
N LEU A 379 8.88 -7.04 8.39
CA LEU A 379 7.48 -6.74 8.14
C LEU A 379 6.54 -7.45 9.12
N MET A 380 6.85 -8.68 9.53
CA MET A 380 6.06 -9.42 10.54
C MET A 380 6.45 -9.08 11.98
N SER A 381 7.16 -7.98 12.25
CA SER A 381 7.31 -7.45 13.60
C SER A 381 5.94 -7.04 14.15
N GLU A 382 5.70 -7.27 15.45
CA GLU A 382 4.40 -7.00 16.10
C GLU A 382 3.91 -5.54 16.01
N LYS A 383 4.85 -4.60 15.81
CA LYS A 383 4.53 -3.20 15.49
C LYS A 383 4.91 -2.90 14.06
N THR A 384 4.12 -2.08 13.40
CA THR A 384 4.42 -1.57 12.06
C THR A 384 5.33 -0.35 12.13
N GLY A 385 6.14 -0.11 11.11
CA GLY A 385 6.94 1.11 11.06
C GLY A 385 8.20 1.04 10.20
N PRO A 386 9.07 2.06 10.30
CA PRO A 386 10.34 2.22 9.61
C PRO A 386 11.24 1.00 9.73
N GLY A 387 11.94 0.67 8.65
CA GLY A 387 12.84 -0.48 8.60
C GLY A 387 12.12 -1.83 8.50
N ARG A 388 10.84 -1.91 8.88
CA ARG A 388 10.05 -3.16 8.95
C ARG A 388 9.31 -3.41 7.65
N ILE A 389 10.06 -3.40 6.55
CA ILE A 389 9.49 -3.47 5.20
C ILE A 389 9.92 -4.74 4.44
N THR A 390 10.83 -5.52 5.03
CA THR A 390 11.38 -6.74 4.45
C THR A 390 10.90 -7.97 5.21
N TRP A 391 10.81 -9.12 4.53
CA TRP A 391 10.39 -10.37 5.13
C TRP A 391 11.55 -11.09 5.83
N SER A 392 11.29 -11.67 7.00
CA SER A 392 12.30 -12.43 7.75
C SER A 392 12.49 -13.85 7.20
N THR A 393 13.55 -14.54 7.65
CA THR A 393 13.69 -15.97 7.41
C THR A 393 12.56 -16.77 8.05
N CYS A 394 12.10 -16.38 9.23
CA CYS A 394 10.97 -17.01 9.92
C CYS A 394 9.66 -16.88 9.14
N SER A 395 9.41 -15.72 8.52
CA SER A 395 8.27 -15.49 7.63
C SER A 395 8.27 -16.49 6.47
N ASN A 396 9.43 -16.70 5.84
CA ASN A 396 9.59 -17.68 4.77
C ASN A 396 9.36 -19.12 5.26
N ASP A 397 9.86 -19.48 6.45
CA ASP A 397 9.68 -20.81 7.03
C ASP A 397 8.21 -21.10 7.38
N TYR A 398 7.47 -20.10 7.89
CA TYR A 398 6.04 -20.23 8.14
C TYR A 398 5.27 -20.42 6.84
N LEU A 399 5.58 -19.64 5.82
CA LEU A 399 4.92 -19.75 4.52
C LEU A 399 5.17 -21.11 3.85
N GLU A 400 6.39 -21.61 3.91
CA GLU A 400 6.71 -22.97 3.43
C GLU A 400 5.89 -24.03 4.17
N LYS A 401 5.78 -23.92 5.50
CA LYS A 401 4.95 -24.83 6.31
C LYS A 401 3.48 -24.73 5.94
N PHE A 402 2.96 -23.53 5.65
CA PHE A 402 1.58 -23.29 5.23
C PHE A 402 1.25 -24.06 3.94
N PHE A 403 2.08 -23.92 2.90
CA PHE A 403 1.90 -24.66 1.64
C PHE A 403 2.12 -26.17 1.81
N ARG A 404 3.12 -26.59 2.60
CA ARG A 404 3.38 -28.01 2.86
C ARG A 404 2.21 -28.72 3.56
N LYS A 405 1.43 -27.97 4.35
CA LYS A 405 0.19 -28.44 4.98
C LYS A 405 -1.03 -28.44 4.03
N GLY A 406 -0.88 -27.97 2.80
CA GLY A 406 -1.96 -27.89 1.81
C GLY A 406 -2.96 -26.77 2.09
N LEU A 407 -2.60 -25.79 2.93
CA LEU A 407 -3.52 -24.72 3.34
C LEU A 407 -3.73 -23.66 2.25
N GLY A 408 -2.84 -23.59 1.26
CA GLY A 408 -2.90 -22.64 0.14
C GLY A 408 -3.46 -23.22 -1.15
N ALA A 409 -4.33 -24.23 -1.08
CA ALA A 409 -4.79 -24.95 -2.26
C ALA A 409 -5.60 -24.10 -3.25
N CYS A 410 -6.26 -23.04 -2.78
CA CYS A 410 -6.98 -22.08 -3.62
C CYS A 410 -6.05 -21.11 -4.38
N LEU A 411 -4.73 -21.17 -4.18
CA LEU A 411 -3.78 -20.24 -4.79
C LEU A 411 -3.04 -20.85 -6.00
N GLU A 412 -3.55 -21.97 -6.52
CA GLU A 412 -2.87 -22.84 -7.50
C GLU A 412 -3.66 -23.07 -8.80
N ASP A 413 -4.85 -22.49 -8.92
CA ASP A 413 -5.81 -22.66 -10.02
C ASP A 413 -5.71 -21.55 -11.07
N ASP A 414 -4.51 -21.41 -11.66
CA ASP A 414 -4.24 -20.52 -12.81
C ASP A 414 -4.14 -21.33 -14.14
#